data_AF-A0A968PQY2-F1
#
_entry.id   AF-A0A968PQY2-F1
#
_cell.length_a   1.000
_cell.length_b   1.000
_cell.length_c   1.000
_cell.angle_alpha   90.00
_cell.angle_beta   90.00
_cell.angle_gamma   90.00
#
_symmetry.space_group_name_H-M   'P 1'
#
loop_
_entity.id
_entity.type
_entity.pdbx_description
1 polymer ?
#
loop_
_entity_poly.entity_id
_entity_poly.type
_entity_poly.pdbx_seq_one_letter_code
_entity_poly.pdbx_strand_id
1 'polypeptide(L)'
;MGGDSILSIQVIARANQEGLQFTPKQLFQHQTIAELALVVDTAPRALAPQGLVTGTLPLTPIQHWFFDQPLVERHHWNQSLLLEVPPTLTLPRLEQIVQRLLEHHDALRLRFQEKETGWQQWHSGLEEATPCLQIDLSALPEARQSAAIASLLLPLQASLDLTVGPLLRLVLFHRGAIAQSTAVGNPSSGGRWCVLAHSFRRFPDP
;
A
#
# COMPACT_ATOMS: atom_id res chain seq x y z
N MET A 1 -5.63 27.02 11.10
CA MET A 1 -4.78 25.96 10.54
C MET A 1 -5.64 25.10 9.64
N GLY A 2 -5.30 24.96 8.36
CA GLY A 2 -6.06 24.14 7.41
C GLY A 2 -5.89 22.65 7.70
N GLY A 3 -6.47 22.18 8.81
CA GLY A 3 -6.47 20.76 9.16
C GLY A 3 -7.43 20.03 8.23
N ASP A 4 -6.88 19.40 7.20
CA ASP A 4 -7.64 18.41 6.45
C ASP A 4 -7.83 17.13 7.32
N SER A 5 -8.76 16.29 6.90
CA SER A 5 -9.09 15.05 7.61
C SER A 5 -7.90 14.09 7.72
N ILE A 6 -6.90 14.19 6.83
CA ILE A 6 -5.71 13.32 6.82
C ILE A 6 -4.75 13.73 7.94
N LEU A 7 -4.44 15.02 8.05
CA LEU A 7 -3.61 15.55 9.14
C LEU A 7 -4.25 15.27 10.50
N SER A 8 -5.57 15.38 10.60
CA SER A 8 -6.32 15.07 11.82
C SER A 8 -6.14 13.61 12.24
N ILE A 9 -6.23 12.66 11.29
CA ILE A 9 -5.99 11.24 11.53
C ILE A 9 -4.54 10.98 11.95
N GLN A 10 -3.56 11.62 11.28
CA GLN A 10 -2.13 11.47 11.61
C GLN A 10 -1.81 11.95 13.02
N VAL A 11 -2.36 13.11 13.42
CA VAL A 11 -2.19 13.67 14.77
C VAL A 11 -2.74 12.71 15.82
N ILE A 12 -3.95 12.19 15.62
CA ILE A 12 -4.58 11.23 16.55
C ILE A 12 -3.79 9.93 16.61
N ALA A 13 -3.35 9.39 15.46
CA ALA A 13 -2.57 8.16 15.40
C ALA A 13 -1.26 8.30 16.17
N ARG A 14 -0.56 9.43 16.02
CA ARG A 14 0.69 9.71 16.74
C ARG A 14 0.46 9.96 18.22
N ALA A 15 -0.61 10.67 18.58
CA ALA A 15 -1.00 10.87 19.98
C ALA A 15 -1.30 9.55 20.69
N ASN A 16 -2.03 8.65 20.03
CA ASN A 16 -2.33 7.31 20.56
C ASN A 16 -1.06 6.48 20.81
N GLN A 17 -0.02 6.63 19.97
CA GLN A 17 1.27 5.96 20.18
C GLN A 17 1.98 6.44 21.46
N GLU A 18 1.74 7.69 21.85
CA GLU A 18 2.26 8.32 23.07
C GLU A 18 1.30 8.21 24.27
N GLY A 19 0.18 7.48 24.14
CA GLY A 19 -0.81 7.27 25.21
C GLY A 19 -1.81 8.41 25.41
N LEU A 20 -1.87 9.37 24.49
CA LEU A 20 -2.83 10.48 24.49
C LEU A 20 -4.02 10.13 23.60
N GLN A 21 -5.21 10.04 24.17
CA GLN A 21 -6.43 9.65 23.46
C GLN A 21 -7.41 10.81 23.31
N PHE A 22 -7.79 11.09 22.07
CA PHE A 22 -8.85 12.02 21.73
C PHE A 22 -9.43 11.68 20.35
N THR A 23 -10.67 12.09 20.12
CA THR A 23 -11.41 11.82 18.88
C THR A 23 -11.19 12.93 17.85
N PRO A 24 -11.42 12.65 16.55
CA PRO A 24 -11.44 13.70 15.52
C PRO A 24 -12.41 14.83 15.88
N LYS A 25 -13.58 14.48 16.43
CA LYS A 25 -14.58 15.46 16.87
C LYS A 25 -14.01 16.40 17.94
N GLN A 26 -13.32 15.87 18.96
CA GLN A 26 -12.66 16.69 19.98
C GLN A 26 -11.56 17.57 19.37
N LEU A 27 -10.75 17.06 18.45
CA LEU A 27 -9.74 17.87 17.77
C LEU A 27 -10.35 19.06 17.00
N PHE A 28 -11.51 18.88 16.35
CA PHE A 28 -12.21 19.97 15.66
C PHE A 28 -12.96 20.92 16.59
N GLN A 29 -13.44 20.42 17.73
CA GLN A 29 -14.14 21.22 18.75
C GLN A 29 -13.17 22.04 19.60
N HIS A 30 -11.94 21.57 19.79
CA HIS A 30 -10.91 22.18 20.62
C HIS A 30 -9.71 22.57 19.76
N GLN A 31 -9.83 23.71 19.07
CA GLN A 31 -8.95 24.12 17.98
C GLN A 31 -7.59 24.68 18.44
N THR A 32 -7.32 24.62 19.74
CA THR A 32 -6.03 24.95 20.34
C THR A 32 -5.51 23.79 21.18
N ILE A 33 -4.17 23.68 21.28
CA ILE A 33 -3.53 22.67 22.14
C ILE A 33 -4.00 22.82 23.59
N ALA A 34 -4.20 24.06 24.06
CA ALA A 34 -4.64 24.35 25.41
C ALA A 34 -6.07 23.81 25.69
N GLU A 35 -7.00 24.02 24.76
CA GLU A 35 -8.36 23.48 24.89
C GLU A 35 -8.39 21.95 24.76
N LEU A 36 -7.59 21.40 23.84
CA LEU A 36 -7.54 19.96 23.61
C LEU A 36 -6.97 19.23 24.83
N ALA A 37 -5.96 19.80 25.49
CA ALA A 37 -5.36 19.24 26.69
C ALA A 37 -6.35 19.07 27.85
N LEU A 38 -7.47 19.82 27.87
CA LEU A 38 -8.52 19.68 28.88
C LEU A 38 -9.42 18.46 28.68
N VAL A 39 -9.43 17.88 27.47
CA VAL A 39 -10.35 16.79 27.10
C VAL A 39 -9.62 15.52 26.64
N VAL A 40 -8.29 15.57 26.53
CA VAL A 40 -7.45 14.40 26.23
C VAL A 40 -7.47 13.46 27.42
N ASP A 41 -7.75 12.19 27.15
CA ASP A 41 -7.59 11.13 28.13
C ASP A 41 -6.18 10.53 28.03
N THR A 42 -5.62 10.14 29.16
CA THR A 42 -4.34 9.42 29.20
C THR A 42 -4.62 7.97 29.52
N ALA A 43 -4.44 7.11 28.53
CA ALA A 43 -4.56 5.68 28.72
C ALA A 43 -3.18 5.04 28.59
N PRO A 44 -2.86 4.02 29.39
CA PRO A 44 -1.70 3.19 29.12
C PRO A 44 -1.81 2.68 27.69
N ARG A 45 -0.69 2.74 26.96
CA ARG A 45 -0.62 2.31 25.57
C ARG A 45 -1.28 0.94 25.44
N ALA A 46 -2.37 0.87 24.68
CA ALA A 46 -3.02 -0.39 24.40
C ALA A 46 -2.02 -1.30 23.69
N LEU A 47 -1.56 -2.34 24.38
CA LEU A 47 -0.73 -3.39 23.81
C LEU A 47 -1.64 -4.28 22.97
N ALA A 48 -1.98 -3.83 21.77
CA ALA A 48 -2.62 -4.70 20.79
C ALA A 48 -1.65 -5.86 20.49
N PRO A 49 -2.12 -7.12 20.46
CA PRO A 49 -1.29 -8.26 20.09
C PRO A 49 -0.60 -7.98 18.76
N GLN A 50 0.74 -7.97 18.75
CA GLN A 50 1.55 -7.74 17.55
C GLN A 50 1.93 -9.06 16.86
N GLY A 51 1.26 -10.16 17.22
CA GLY A 51 1.51 -11.47 16.64
C GLY A 51 0.91 -11.61 15.26
N LEU A 52 1.37 -12.61 14.51
CA LEU A 52 0.82 -12.95 13.20
C LEU A 52 -0.67 -13.31 13.35
N VAL A 53 -1.55 -12.54 12.69
CA VAL A 53 -2.97 -12.84 12.63
C VAL A 53 -3.24 -13.75 11.44
N THR A 54 -3.88 -14.90 11.69
CA THR A 54 -4.35 -15.86 10.68
C THR A 54 -5.79 -16.27 10.98
N GLY A 55 -6.48 -16.79 9.97
CA GLY A 55 -7.84 -17.33 10.11
C GLY A 55 -8.94 -16.42 9.57
N THR A 56 -10.18 -16.89 9.70
CA THR A 56 -11.37 -16.25 9.11
C THR A 56 -11.86 -15.07 9.94
N LEU A 57 -12.42 -14.09 9.25
CA LEU A 57 -13.00 -12.89 9.86
C LEU A 57 -14.18 -12.39 9.02
N PRO A 58 -15.16 -11.70 9.63
CA PRO A 58 -16.29 -11.15 8.87
C PRO A 58 -15.81 -10.06 7.92
N LEU A 59 -16.49 -9.91 6.78
CA LEU A 59 -16.26 -8.80 5.88
C LEU A 59 -16.60 -7.48 6.58
N THR A 60 -15.84 -6.44 6.27
CA THR A 60 -16.17 -5.07 6.65
C THR A 60 -17.30 -4.53 5.76
N PRO A 61 -18.04 -3.48 6.18
CA PRO A 61 -19.12 -2.92 5.37
C PRO A 61 -18.70 -2.51 3.95
N ILE A 62 -17.47 -2.00 3.80
CA ILE A 62 -16.95 -1.59 2.50
C ILE A 62 -16.59 -2.78 1.60
N GLN A 63 -16.18 -3.90 2.19
CA GLN A 63 -15.94 -5.14 1.45
C GLN A 63 -17.26 -5.77 1.01
N HIS A 64 -18.30 -5.76 1.85
CA HIS A 64 -19.66 -6.15 1.43
C HIS A 64 -20.10 -5.36 0.21
N TRP A 65 -20.07 -4.03 0.29
CA TRP A 65 -20.41 -3.15 -0.84
C TRP A 65 -19.62 -3.49 -2.11
N PHE A 66 -18.31 -3.76 -1.98
CA PHE A 66 -17.46 -4.11 -3.12
C PHE A 66 -17.86 -5.44 -3.75
N PHE A 67 -18.13 -6.46 -2.94
CA PHE A 67 -18.54 -7.78 -3.42
C PHE A 67 -19.97 -7.79 -3.96
N ASP A 68 -20.81 -6.80 -3.63
CA ASP A 68 -22.14 -6.65 -4.21
C ASP A 68 -22.14 -5.97 -5.60
N GLN A 69 -21.03 -5.34 -6.02
CA GLN A 69 -20.95 -4.68 -7.32
C GLN A 69 -20.89 -5.68 -8.49
N PRO A 70 -21.56 -5.46 -9.64
CA PRO A 70 -21.47 -6.35 -10.80
C PRO A 70 -20.17 -6.13 -11.61
N LEU A 71 -19.01 -6.39 -11.00
CA LEU A 71 -17.69 -6.24 -11.63
C LEU A 71 -17.29 -7.53 -12.38
N VAL A 72 -17.02 -7.41 -13.68
CA VAL A 72 -16.54 -8.51 -14.54
C VAL A 72 -15.13 -8.95 -14.13
N GLU A 73 -14.20 -8.00 -13.97
CA GLU A 73 -12.80 -8.25 -13.63
C GLU A 73 -12.51 -7.83 -12.18
N ARG A 74 -13.19 -8.46 -11.22
CA ARG A 74 -13.14 -8.07 -9.80
C ARG A 74 -11.72 -8.14 -9.20
N HIS A 75 -10.89 -9.02 -9.73
CA HIS A 75 -9.47 -9.15 -9.37
C HIS A 75 -8.64 -7.93 -9.78
N HIS A 76 -9.05 -7.22 -10.84
CA HIS A 76 -8.38 -6.04 -11.37
C HIS A 76 -9.02 -4.73 -10.84
N TRP A 77 -9.24 -4.68 -9.52
CA TRP A 77 -9.69 -3.47 -8.82
C TRP A 77 -8.63 -2.97 -7.85
N ASN A 78 -7.61 -2.30 -8.38
CA ASN A 78 -6.41 -1.92 -7.62
C ASN A 78 -6.00 -0.45 -7.81
N GLN A 79 -5.09 0.00 -6.95
CA GLN A 79 -4.33 1.22 -7.13
C GLN A 79 -2.90 0.86 -7.45
N SER A 80 -2.28 1.65 -8.32
CA SER A 80 -0.86 1.59 -8.58
C SER A 80 -0.19 2.93 -8.27
N LEU A 81 1.00 2.84 -7.68
CA LEU A 81 1.90 3.97 -7.51
C LEU A 81 3.23 3.61 -8.12
N LEU A 82 3.84 4.60 -8.78
CA LEU A 82 5.11 4.47 -9.45
C LEU A 82 6.11 5.41 -8.73
N LEU A 83 7.14 4.82 -8.12
CA LEU A 83 8.11 5.51 -7.24
C LEU A 83 9.51 5.46 -7.83
N GLU A 84 10.25 6.57 -7.77
CA GLU A 84 11.71 6.55 -7.98
C GLU A 84 12.39 6.03 -6.71
N VAL A 85 13.28 5.06 -6.87
CA VAL A 85 14.02 4.44 -5.76
C VAL A 85 15.53 4.48 -6.02
N PRO A 86 16.35 4.48 -4.95
CA PRO A 86 17.80 4.55 -5.09
C PRO A 86 18.36 3.41 -5.96
N PRO A 87 19.42 3.66 -6.74
CA PRO A 87 20.06 2.63 -7.57
C PRO A 87 20.65 1.47 -6.74
N THR A 88 20.84 1.69 -5.45
CA THR A 88 21.31 0.70 -4.47
C THR A 88 20.22 -0.29 -4.03
N LEU A 89 18.94 -0.05 -4.35
CA LEU A 89 17.86 -0.98 -4.03
C LEU A 89 17.90 -2.19 -4.97
N THR A 90 18.30 -3.34 -4.46
CA THR A 90 18.34 -4.62 -5.18
C THR A 90 17.06 -5.41 -4.96
N LEU A 91 16.75 -6.36 -5.85
CA LEU A 91 15.60 -7.26 -5.70
C LEU A 91 15.62 -8.00 -4.34
N PRO A 92 16.73 -8.60 -3.87
CA PRO A 92 16.76 -9.25 -2.55
C PRO A 92 16.43 -8.31 -1.39
N ARG A 93 16.85 -7.04 -1.47
CA ARG A 93 16.53 -6.04 -0.44
C ARG A 93 15.07 -5.62 -0.51
N LEU A 94 14.50 -5.53 -1.70
CA LEU A 94 13.07 -5.28 -1.90
C LEU A 94 12.25 -6.43 -1.33
N GLU A 95 12.65 -7.68 -1.57
CA GLU A 95 11.99 -8.86 -1.01
C GLU A 95 11.99 -8.84 0.52
N GLN A 96 13.12 -8.51 1.15
CA GLN A 96 13.20 -8.34 2.61
C GLN A 96 12.24 -7.25 3.13
N ILE A 97 12.16 -6.11 2.44
CA ILE A 97 11.24 -5.03 2.80
C ILE A 97 9.79 -5.52 2.72
N VAL A 98 9.43 -6.18 1.62
CA VAL A 98 8.07 -6.68 1.40
C VAL A 98 7.69 -7.77 2.38
N GLN A 99 8.63 -8.66 2.74
CA GLN A 99 8.41 -9.64 3.78
C GLN A 99 8.07 -8.98 5.13
N ARG A 100 8.80 -7.91 5.51
CA ARG A 100 8.51 -7.16 6.74
C ARG A 100 7.17 -6.42 6.68
N LEU A 101 6.80 -5.89 5.52
CA LEU A 101 5.47 -5.30 5.32
C LEU A 101 4.37 -6.33 5.45
N LEU A 102 4.56 -7.50 4.83
CA LEU A 102 3.63 -8.63 4.93
C LEU A 102 3.54 -9.11 6.37
N GLU A 103 4.63 -9.20 7.13
CA GLU A 103 4.61 -9.56 8.55
C GLU A 103 3.81 -8.56 9.41
N HIS A 104 3.96 -7.26 9.14
CA HIS A 104 3.38 -6.22 9.98
C HIS A 104 1.95 -5.84 9.62
N HIS A 105 1.53 -6.03 8.35
CA HIS A 105 0.24 -5.59 7.85
C HIS A 105 -0.63 -6.76 7.38
N ASP A 106 -1.48 -7.26 8.28
CA ASP A 106 -2.33 -8.43 8.03
C ASP A 106 -3.29 -8.26 6.85
N ALA A 107 -3.74 -7.02 6.59
CA ALA A 107 -4.62 -6.70 5.46
C ALA A 107 -4.01 -7.04 4.09
N LEU A 108 -2.67 -6.98 3.96
CA LEU A 108 -1.96 -7.35 2.73
C LEU A 108 -2.01 -8.86 2.45
N ARG A 109 -2.28 -9.66 3.48
CA ARG A 109 -2.40 -11.12 3.44
C ARG A 109 -3.86 -11.59 3.41
N LEU A 110 -4.82 -10.68 3.21
CA LEU A 110 -6.22 -11.05 3.08
C LEU A 110 -6.46 -11.88 1.82
N ARG A 111 -7.37 -12.84 1.93
CA ARG A 111 -7.89 -13.64 0.82
C ARG A 111 -9.41 -13.61 0.86
N PHE A 112 -10.01 -13.78 -0.31
CA PHE A 112 -11.44 -13.77 -0.50
C PHE A 112 -11.86 -14.91 -1.40
N GLN A 113 -12.91 -15.61 -1.01
CA GLN A 113 -13.49 -16.67 -1.82
C GLN A 113 -15.00 -16.59 -1.75
N GLU A 114 -15.65 -16.67 -2.91
CA GLU A 114 -17.09 -16.85 -3.00
C GLU A 114 -17.44 -18.30 -2.68
N LYS A 115 -18.34 -18.49 -1.71
CA LYS A 115 -18.92 -19.79 -1.36
C LYS A 115 -20.44 -19.72 -1.52
N GLU A 116 -21.11 -20.86 -1.36
CA GLU A 116 -22.58 -20.95 -1.43
C GLU A 116 -23.30 -20.01 -0.43
N THR A 117 -22.68 -19.76 0.73
CA THR A 117 -23.21 -18.88 1.78
C THR A 117 -22.78 -17.41 1.62
N GLY A 118 -22.13 -17.08 0.51
CA GLY A 118 -21.57 -15.75 0.23
C GLY A 118 -20.05 -15.69 0.35
N TRP A 119 -19.54 -14.47 0.29
CA TRP A 119 -18.09 -14.21 0.34
C TRP A 119 -17.52 -14.43 1.74
N GLN A 120 -16.41 -15.16 1.79
CA GLN A 120 -15.61 -15.35 3.01
C GLN A 120 -14.26 -14.68 2.86
N GLN A 121 -13.74 -14.12 3.97
CA GLN A 121 -12.37 -13.62 4.03
C GLN A 121 -11.56 -14.26 5.16
N TRP A 122 -10.24 -14.34 4.95
CA TRP A 122 -9.29 -14.81 5.94
C TRP A 122 -7.92 -14.16 5.77
N HIS A 123 -7.15 -14.09 6.86
CA HIS A 123 -5.73 -13.75 6.81
C HIS A 123 -4.90 -15.01 6.53
N SER A 124 -4.10 -14.97 5.47
CA SER A 124 -3.09 -15.99 5.16
C SER A 124 -1.84 -15.83 6.05
N GLY A 125 -1.06 -16.90 6.16
CA GLY A 125 0.26 -16.90 6.80
C GLY A 125 1.33 -16.20 5.97
N LEU A 126 2.60 -16.42 6.31
CA LEU A 126 3.77 -15.84 5.62
C LEU A 126 4.45 -16.81 4.64
N GLU A 127 3.85 -17.97 4.40
CA GLU A 127 4.45 -19.11 3.70
C GLU A 127 4.55 -18.91 2.18
N GLU A 128 4.14 -17.74 1.68
CA GLU A 128 4.03 -17.47 0.25
C GLU A 128 5.28 -16.74 -0.29
N ALA A 129 5.56 -16.96 -1.58
CA ALA A 129 6.62 -16.25 -2.27
C ALA A 129 6.37 -14.74 -2.19
N THR A 130 7.44 -13.98 -1.91
CA THR A 130 7.35 -12.53 -1.89
C THR A 130 6.98 -12.02 -3.28
N PRO A 131 5.92 -11.20 -3.45
CA PRO A 131 5.36 -10.82 -4.75
C PRO A 131 6.19 -9.72 -5.44
N CYS A 132 7.50 -9.93 -5.51
CA CYS A 132 8.46 -9.04 -6.14
C CYS A 132 8.90 -9.62 -7.48
N LEU A 133 9.08 -8.74 -8.46
CA LEU A 133 9.72 -9.09 -9.72
C LEU A 133 10.64 -7.96 -10.18
N GLN A 134 11.69 -8.32 -10.91
CA GLN A 134 12.58 -7.36 -11.54
C GLN A 134 12.47 -7.47 -13.05
N ILE A 135 12.34 -6.32 -13.71
CA ILE A 135 12.36 -6.23 -15.18
C ILE A 135 13.54 -5.36 -15.59
N ASP A 136 14.40 -5.90 -16.45
CA ASP A 136 15.52 -5.15 -17.00
C ASP A 136 15.14 -4.47 -18.32
N LEU A 137 15.27 -3.15 -18.34
CA LEU A 137 15.03 -2.28 -19.47
C LEU A 137 16.34 -1.62 -19.95
N SER A 138 17.50 -2.00 -19.41
CA SER A 138 18.79 -1.39 -19.77
C SER A 138 19.18 -1.60 -21.22
N ALA A 139 18.63 -2.65 -21.86
CA ALA A 139 18.81 -2.90 -23.29
C ALA A 139 17.94 -1.99 -24.19
N LEU A 140 16.93 -1.31 -23.62
CA LEU A 140 16.08 -0.38 -24.36
C LEU A 140 16.68 1.03 -24.35
N PRO A 141 16.60 1.76 -25.49
CA PRO A 141 16.92 3.18 -25.51
C PRO A 141 16.08 3.94 -24.47
N GLU A 142 16.68 4.90 -23.76
CA GLU A 142 16.04 5.64 -22.67
C GLU A 142 14.68 6.23 -23.09
N ALA A 143 14.61 6.81 -24.30
CA ALA A 143 13.39 7.38 -24.87
C ALA A 143 12.21 6.38 -24.99
N ARG A 144 12.47 5.06 -24.98
CA ARG A 144 11.45 4.00 -25.04
C ARG A 144 11.12 3.37 -23.70
N GLN A 145 11.93 3.62 -22.65
CA GLN A 145 11.77 2.94 -21.36
C GLN A 145 10.45 3.30 -20.67
N SER A 146 10.05 4.58 -20.67
CA SER A 146 8.78 4.99 -20.04
C SER A 146 7.56 4.37 -20.72
N ALA A 147 7.55 4.30 -22.05
CA ALA A 147 6.48 3.63 -22.80
C ALA A 147 6.46 2.12 -22.51
N ALA A 148 7.62 1.48 -22.39
CA ALA A 148 7.73 0.08 -22.00
C ALA A 148 7.15 -0.17 -20.60
N ILE A 149 7.51 0.66 -19.60
CA ILE A 149 6.94 0.59 -18.24
C ILE A 149 5.41 0.71 -18.28
N ALA A 150 4.88 1.71 -19.01
CA ALA A 150 3.43 1.90 -19.13
C ALA A 150 2.72 0.67 -19.75
N SER A 151 3.33 0.05 -20.76
CA SER A 151 2.77 -1.15 -21.40
C SER A 151 2.80 -2.39 -20.50
N LEU A 152 3.80 -2.49 -19.62
CA LEU A 152 3.95 -3.60 -18.67
C LEU A 152 3.05 -3.45 -17.44
N LEU A 153 2.68 -2.22 -17.09
CA LEU A 153 1.87 -1.93 -15.89
C LEU A 153 0.47 -2.54 -15.92
N LEU A 154 -0.21 -2.52 -17.07
CA LEU A 154 -1.58 -3.05 -17.20
C LEU A 154 -1.67 -4.56 -16.92
N PRO A 155 -0.91 -5.44 -17.61
CA PRO A 155 -0.98 -6.87 -17.33
C PRO A 155 -0.52 -7.21 -15.91
N LEU A 156 0.45 -6.47 -15.36
CA LEU A 156 0.91 -6.68 -13.98
C LEU A 156 -0.18 -6.31 -12.96
N GLN A 157 -0.94 -5.24 -13.19
CA GLN A 157 -2.09 -4.90 -12.36
C GLN A 157 -3.22 -5.94 -12.49
N ALA A 158 -3.48 -6.44 -13.70
CA ALA A 158 -4.50 -7.45 -13.93
C ALA A 158 -4.14 -8.83 -13.34
N SER A 159 -2.86 -9.07 -13.01
CA SER A 159 -2.37 -10.36 -12.49
C SER A 159 -2.58 -10.59 -10.99
N LEU A 160 -3.18 -9.64 -10.26
CA LEU A 160 -3.55 -9.86 -8.87
C LEU A 160 -4.72 -10.84 -8.78
N ASP A 161 -4.75 -11.65 -7.74
CA ASP A 161 -5.84 -12.60 -7.49
C ASP A 161 -6.31 -12.44 -6.04
N LEU A 162 -7.63 -12.34 -5.85
CA LEU A 162 -8.22 -12.14 -4.52
C LEU A 162 -8.27 -13.44 -3.73
N THR A 163 -8.29 -14.58 -4.42
CA THR A 163 -8.40 -15.93 -3.85
C THR A 163 -7.06 -16.50 -3.43
N VAL A 164 -6.02 -16.28 -4.27
CA VAL A 164 -4.66 -16.81 -4.04
C VAL A 164 -3.76 -15.77 -3.38
N GLY A 165 -3.95 -14.48 -3.70
CA GLY A 165 -3.12 -13.36 -3.26
C GLY A 165 -1.62 -13.55 -3.52
N PRO A 166 -0.74 -12.80 -2.82
CA PRO A 166 -1.08 -11.65 -1.95
C PRO A 166 -1.72 -10.50 -2.73
N LEU A 167 -2.38 -9.59 -2.01
CA LEU A 167 -3.11 -8.45 -2.59
C LEU A 167 -2.18 -7.29 -2.98
N LEU A 168 -0.92 -7.61 -3.25
CA LEU A 168 0.10 -6.64 -3.60
C LEU A 168 1.08 -7.24 -4.59
N ARG A 169 1.66 -6.39 -5.43
CA ARG A 169 2.76 -6.76 -6.33
C ARG A 169 3.75 -5.62 -6.43
N LEU A 170 5.03 -5.93 -6.28
CA LEU A 170 6.12 -4.98 -6.46
C LEU A 170 6.96 -5.31 -7.69
N VAL A 171 7.25 -4.28 -8.48
CA VAL A 171 8.02 -4.41 -9.71
C VAL A 171 9.18 -3.46 -9.68
N LEU A 172 10.41 -3.98 -9.71
CA LEU A 172 11.63 -3.19 -9.79
C LEU A 172 12.09 -3.10 -11.25
N PHE A 173 12.02 -1.91 -11.83
CA PHE A 173 12.54 -1.65 -13.18
C PHE A 173 14.00 -1.22 -13.11
N HIS A 174 14.88 -1.95 -13.80
CA HIS A 174 16.27 -1.59 -13.99
C HIS A 174 16.42 -0.84 -15.33
N ARG A 175 16.88 0.41 -15.29
CA ARG A 175 16.94 1.30 -16.48
C ARG A 175 18.33 1.40 -17.11
N GLY A 176 19.33 0.70 -16.55
CA GLY A 176 20.74 0.85 -16.93
C GLY A 176 21.40 2.09 -16.34
N ALA A 177 22.71 2.22 -16.52
CA ALA A 177 23.45 3.44 -16.16
C ALA A 177 23.22 4.52 -17.22
N ILE A 178 23.08 5.77 -16.79
CA ILE A 178 23.06 6.91 -17.72
C ILE A 178 24.46 7.01 -18.34
N ALA A 179 24.57 6.96 -19.67
CA ALA A 179 25.77 7.43 -20.34
C ALA A 179 25.87 8.94 -20.08
N GLN A 180 26.92 9.40 -19.39
CA GLN A 180 27.08 10.80 -18.99
C GLN A 180 26.81 11.75 -20.18
N SER A 181 25.63 12.36 -20.17
CA SER A 181 25.31 13.45 -21.09
C SER A 181 26.00 14.70 -20.57
N THR A 182 27.02 15.18 -21.29
CA THR A 182 27.69 16.47 -21.08
C THR A 182 26.81 17.68 -21.46
N ALA A 183 25.51 17.63 -21.15
CA ALA A 183 24.61 18.77 -21.28
C ALA A 183 24.26 19.30 -19.88
N VAL A 184 24.73 20.51 -19.58
CA VAL A 184 24.40 21.26 -18.37
C VAL A 184 22.90 21.53 -18.36
N GLY A 185 22.16 20.73 -17.59
CA GLY A 185 20.71 20.87 -17.47
C GLY A 185 20.06 19.70 -16.73
N ASN A 186 20.07 19.80 -15.39
CA ASN A 186 19.37 18.98 -14.40
C ASN A 186 19.64 17.44 -14.46
N PRO A 187 20.39 16.86 -13.50
CA PRO A 187 20.61 15.42 -13.45
C PRO A 187 19.32 14.73 -12.98
N SER A 188 18.50 14.26 -13.92
CA SER A 188 17.55 13.19 -13.62
C SER A 188 18.39 11.93 -13.35
N SER A 189 18.56 11.61 -12.08
CA SER A 189 19.30 10.45 -11.58
C SER A 189 18.87 9.16 -12.26
N GLY A 190 19.80 8.22 -12.44
CA GLY A 190 19.58 6.87 -12.97
C GLY A 190 18.78 6.01 -11.99
N GLY A 191 17.60 6.47 -11.62
CA GLY A 191 16.73 5.89 -10.61
C GLY A 191 16.12 4.59 -11.12
N ARG A 192 16.02 3.61 -10.21
CA ARG A 192 15.16 2.46 -10.40
C ARG A 192 13.72 2.93 -10.15
N TRP A 193 12.75 2.26 -10.75
CA TRP A 193 11.35 2.58 -10.52
C TRP A 193 10.67 1.38 -9.87
N CYS A 194 9.96 1.63 -8.77
CA CYS A 194 9.18 0.61 -8.08
C CYS A 194 7.70 0.88 -8.31
N VAL A 195 6.99 -0.10 -8.88
CA VAL A 195 5.52 -0.07 -8.90
C VAL A 195 5.01 -0.83 -7.71
N LEU A 196 4.14 -0.21 -6.92
CA LEU A 196 3.31 -0.89 -5.94
C LEU A 196 1.89 -0.94 -6.50
N ALA A 197 1.40 -2.13 -6.83
CA ALA A 197 -0.03 -2.36 -7.03
C ALA A 197 -0.61 -2.98 -5.76
N HIS A 198 -1.70 -2.44 -5.23
CA HIS A 198 -2.46 -3.08 -4.14
C HIS A 198 -3.96 -3.11 -4.46
N SER A 199 -4.62 -4.20 -4.09
CA SER A 199 -6.07 -4.33 -4.28
C SER A 199 -6.83 -3.34 -3.39
N PHE A 200 -8.02 -2.94 -3.85
CA PHE A 200 -8.90 -1.87 -3.33
C PHE A 200 -8.49 -0.46 -3.75
N ARG A 201 -9.09 0.00 -4.85
CA ARG A 201 -9.10 1.42 -5.24
C ARG A 201 -9.70 2.27 -4.11
N ARG A 202 -9.07 3.42 -3.78
CA ARG A 202 -9.78 4.51 -3.07
C ARG A 202 -11.05 4.77 -3.87
N PHE A 203 -12.16 4.71 -3.17
CA PHE A 203 -13.47 4.98 -3.74
C PHE A 203 -13.50 6.44 -4.20
N PRO A 204 -14.20 6.76 -5.30
CA PRO A 204 -14.60 8.13 -5.53
C PRO A 204 -15.39 8.60 -4.31
N ASP A 205 -15.11 9.81 -3.82
CA ASP A 205 -15.95 10.44 -2.80
C ASP A 205 -17.40 10.51 -3.33
N PRO A 206 -18.41 10.32 -2.46
CA PRO A 206 -19.82 10.37 -2.84
C PRO A 206 -20.24 11.73 -3.41
#